data_AF-J7ZMG9-F1
#
_entry.id   AF-J7ZMG9-F1
#
_cell.length_a   1.000
_cell.length_b   1.000
_cell.length_c   1.000
_cell.angle_alpha   90.00
_cell.angle_beta   90.00
_cell.angle_gamma   90.00
#
_symmetry.space_group_name_H-M   'P 1'
#
loop_
_entity.id
_entity.type
_entity.pdbx_description
1 polymer ?
#
loop_
_entity_poly.entity_id
_entity_poly.type
_entity_poly.pdbx_seq_one_letter_code
_entity_poly.pdbx_strand_id
1 'polypeptide(L)'
;MDLIRRLTRIYGLGICCGLWSKAEVIHWCDKLIEASDSPPYEIIEISLMSKAKIDDIEGNLFEFSSTVDEEYTVKLTLSVIHKKLKKQELTIEESIKCTTRLLVNRGLYWEAKYFDLYSLDDSYDLAKDGVHFDLSEVINTYVETLGVYSKYFRGFEKLYFKVMKNEWIR
;
A
#
# COMPACT_ATOMS: atom_id res chain seq x y z
N MET A 1 17.04 11.05 -6.06
CA MET A 1 17.17 9.64 -5.62
C MET A 1 16.30 9.33 -4.39
N ASP A 2 16.39 10.09 -3.28
CA ASP A 2 15.61 9.81 -2.03
C ASP A 2 14.08 9.72 -2.26
N LEU A 3 13.49 10.66 -3.02
CA LEU A 3 12.05 10.64 -3.30
C LEU A 3 11.62 9.42 -4.11
N ILE A 4 12.45 8.97 -5.07
CA ILE A 4 12.17 7.78 -5.86
C ILE A 4 12.18 6.57 -4.93
N ARG A 5 13.22 6.40 -4.10
CA ARG A 5 13.29 5.32 -3.11
C ARG A 5 12.09 5.30 -2.18
N ARG A 6 11.62 6.46 -1.70
CA ARG A 6 10.40 6.56 -0.87
C ARG A 6 9.16 6.10 -1.62
N LEU A 7 8.99 6.50 -2.87
CA LEU A 7 7.84 6.05 -3.67
C LEU A 7 7.94 4.56 -3.98
N THR A 8 9.12 4.06 -4.32
CA THR A 8 9.41 2.63 -4.48
C THR A 8 9.06 1.85 -3.21
N ARG A 9 9.42 2.35 -2.02
CA ARG A 9 9.06 1.69 -0.75
C ARG A 9 7.56 1.52 -0.64
N ILE A 10 6.80 2.57 -0.96
CA ILE A 10 5.33 2.52 -0.93
C ILE A 10 4.83 1.46 -1.90
N TYR A 11 5.27 1.46 -3.16
CA TYR A 11 4.89 0.43 -4.14
C TYR A 11 5.27 -0.99 -3.71
N GLY A 12 6.43 -1.17 -3.08
CA GLY A 12 6.84 -2.44 -2.44
C GLY A 12 5.89 -2.88 -1.32
N LEU A 13 5.50 -1.96 -0.43
CA LEU A 13 4.52 -2.27 0.63
C LEU A 13 3.17 -2.67 0.06
N GLY A 14 2.71 -2.01 -1.01
CA GLY A 14 1.39 -2.32 -1.55
C GLY A 14 1.35 -3.55 -2.45
N ILE A 15 2.41 -3.92 -3.19
CA ILE A 15 2.42 -5.23 -3.87
C ILE A 15 2.44 -6.36 -2.84
N CYS A 16 3.22 -6.19 -1.77
CA CYS A 16 3.33 -7.14 -0.65
C CYS A 16 1.98 -7.39 0.05
N CYS A 17 1.13 -6.37 0.17
CA CYS A 17 -0.19 -6.52 0.80
C CYS A 17 -1.35 -6.77 -0.17
N GLY A 18 -1.10 -6.75 -1.48
CA GLY A 18 -2.13 -6.94 -2.53
C GLY A 18 -2.89 -5.68 -2.93
N LEU A 19 -2.41 -4.50 -2.52
CA LEU A 19 -2.94 -3.19 -2.93
C LEU A 19 -2.73 -2.91 -4.43
N TRP A 20 -1.61 -3.39 -4.97
CA TRP A 20 -1.31 -3.34 -6.40
C TRP A 20 -1.05 -4.74 -6.93
N SER A 21 -1.53 -4.99 -8.13
CA SER A 21 -1.14 -6.15 -8.92
C SER A 21 0.29 -5.99 -9.46
N LYS A 22 0.90 -7.11 -9.84
CA LYS A 22 2.18 -7.10 -10.57
C LYS A 22 2.12 -6.19 -11.80
N ALA A 23 1.04 -6.26 -12.58
CA ALA A 23 0.89 -5.45 -13.79
C ALA A 23 0.88 -3.94 -13.49
N GLU A 24 0.20 -3.50 -12.42
CA GLU A 24 0.20 -2.11 -12.00
C GLU A 24 1.58 -1.62 -11.55
N VAL A 25 2.35 -2.46 -10.85
CA VAL A 25 3.73 -2.11 -10.44
C VAL A 25 4.65 -1.98 -11.64
N ILE A 26 4.60 -2.93 -12.58
CA ILE A 26 5.40 -2.86 -13.81
C ILE A 26 5.06 -1.59 -14.60
N HIS A 27 3.77 -1.32 -14.78
CA HIS A 27 3.30 -0.10 -15.46
C HIS A 27 3.75 1.18 -14.76
N TRP A 28 3.77 1.18 -13.42
CA TRP A 28 4.31 2.30 -12.65
C TRP A 28 5.82 2.48 -12.89
N CYS A 29 6.60 1.39 -12.96
CA CYS A 29 8.02 1.46 -13.29
C CYS A 29 8.24 2.03 -14.70
N ASP A 30 7.46 1.58 -15.69
CA ASP A 30 7.54 2.11 -17.06
C ASP A 30 7.25 3.62 -17.10
N LYS A 31 6.18 4.07 -16.43
CA LYS A 31 5.88 5.50 -16.31
C LYS A 31 6.98 6.29 -15.59
N LEU A 32 7.65 5.68 -14.60
CA LEU A 32 8.75 6.34 -13.89
C LEU A 32 9.95 6.52 -14.81
N ILE A 33 10.25 5.50 -15.63
CA ILE A 33 11.32 5.54 -16.62
C ILE A 33 11.06 6.65 -17.64
N GLU A 34 9.84 6.74 -18.16
CA GLU A 34 9.43 7.80 -19.10
C GLU A 34 9.54 9.21 -18.49
N ALA A 35 9.23 9.36 -17.21
CA ALA A 35 9.26 10.65 -16.52
C ALA A 35 10.65 11.07 -16.02
N SER A 36 11.67 10.22 -16.20
CA SER A 36 13.01 10.44 -15.65
C SER A 36 14.06 10.64 -16.75
N ASP A 37 14.82 11.74 -16.67
CA ASP A 37 15.97 11.97 -17.56
C ASP A 37 17.10 10.95 -17.33
N SER A 38 17.16 10.36 -16.14
CA SER A 38 18.16 9.37 -15.73
C SER A 38 17.51 8.36 -14.76
N PRO A 39 16.73 7.41 -15.30
CA PRO A 39 16.03 6.42 -14.49
C PRO A 39 17.01 5.51 -13.73
N PRO A 40 16.72 5.16 -12.46
CA PRO A 40 17.55 4.21 -11.73
C PRO A 40 17.54 2.84 -12.41
N TYR A 41 18.70 2.20 -12.48
CA TYR A 41 18.87 0.90 -13.12
C TYR A 41 17.96 -0.17 -12.50
N GLU A 42 17.80 -0.15 -11.18
CA GLU A 42 16.94 -1.07 -10.43
C GLU A 42 15.47 -0.95 -10.86
N ILE A 43 15.00 0.26 -11.22
CA ILE A 43 13.63 0.45 -11.71
C ILE A 43 13.46 -0.12 -13.12
N ILE A 44 14.48 0.00 -13.97
CA ILE A 44 14.49 -0.61 -15.32
C ILE A 44 14.45 -2.13 -15.19
N GLU A 45 15.28 -2.71 -14.31
CA GLU A 45 15.27 -4.16 -14.09
C GLU A 45 13.88 -4.63 -13.65
N ILE A 46 13.27 -3.96 -12.67
CA ILE A 46 11.94 -4.30 -12.18
C ILE A 46 10.90 -4.21 -13.30
N SER A 47 10.95 -3.19 -14.18
CA SER A 47 9.98 -3.06 -15.27
C SER A 47 10.03 -4.23 -16.27
N LEU A 48 11.17 -4.91 -16.37
CA LEU A 48 11.35 -6.09 -17.23
C LEU A 48 10.89 -7.41 -16.56
N MET A 49 10.51 -7.39 -15.27
CA MET A 49 10.15 -8.58 -14.48
C MET A 49 8.72 -9.09 -14.67
N SER A 50 8.06 -8.78 -15.80
CA SER A 50 6.67 -9.21 -16.06
C SER A 50 6.39 -10.70 -15.85
N LYS A 51 7.40 -11.56 -16.10
CA LYS A 51 7.33 -13.03 -15.90
C LYS A 51 7.85 -13.52 -14.55
N ALA A 52 8.46 -12.65 -13.74
CA ALA A 52 8.98 -13.02 -12.42
C ALA A 52 7.86 -13.27 -11.41
N LYS A 53 8.22 -13.90 -10.28
CA LYS A 53 7.31 -14.04 -9.14
C LYS A 53 7.16 -12.71 -8.42
N ILE A 54 6.06 -12.56 -7.68
CA ILE A 54 5.81 -11.35 -6.88
C ILE A 54 6.92 -11.16 -5.85
N ASP A 55 7.36 -12.24 -5.19
CA ASP A 55 8.43 -12.21 -4.19
C ASP A 55 9.75 -11.65 -4.74
N ASP A 56 10.09 -11.97 -6.00
CA ASP A 56 11.30 -11.45 -6.65
C ASP A 56 11.17 -9.94 -6.88
N ILE A 57 10.01 -9.47 -7.34
CA ILE A 57 9.73 -8.04 -7.56
C ILE A 57 9.73 -7.28 -6.23
N GLU A 58 9.10 -7.85 -5.21
CA GLU A 58 9.07 -7.32 -3.85
C GLU A 58 10.49 -7.15 -3.29
N GLY A 59 11.32 -8.18 -3.43
CA GLY A 59 12.72 -8.16 -3.01
C GLY A 59 13.50 -7.00 -3.64
N ASN A 60 13.40 -6.84 -4.96
CA ASN A 60 14.09 -5.75 -5.68
C ASN A 60 13.58 -4.36 -5.26
N LEU A 61 12.27 -4.18 -5.10
CA LEU A 61 11.68 -2.92 -4.61
C LEU A 61 12.20 -2.59 -3.21
N PHE A 62 12.32 -3.56 -2.31
CA PHE A 62 12.78 -3.34 -0.95
C PHE A 62 14.29 -3.16 -0.83
N GLU A 63 15.09 -3.87 -1.61
CA GLU A 63 16.53 -3.67 -1.66
C GLU A 63 16.86 -2.25 -2.10
N PHE A 64 16.24 -1.79 -3.18
CA PHE A 64 16.41 -0.43 -3.68
C PHE A 64 15.88 0.64 -2.70
N SER A 65 14.90 0.32 -1.86
CA SER A 65 14.32 1.26 -0.90
C SER A 65 14.73 1.03 0.56
N SER A 66 15.80 0.27 0.80
CA SER A 66 16.24 -0.19 2.13
C SER A 66 16.57 0.93 3.13
N THR A 67 16.96 2.12 2.68
CA THR A 67 17.31 3.26 3.55
C THR A 67 16.12 4.16 3.90
N VAL A 68 14.91 3.80 3.48
CA VAL A 68 13.72 4.64 3.66
C VAL A 68 13.08 4.39 5.03
N ASP A 69 12.63 5.47 5.67
CA ASP A 69 11.82 5.41 6.89
C ASP A 69 10.53 4.59 6.69
N GLU A 70 10.41 3.51 7.46
CA GLU A 70 9.32 2.54 7.35
C GLU A 70 8.02 3.07 7.96
N GLU A 71 8.09 3.75 9.12
CA GLU A 71 6.89 4.17 9.83
C GLU A 71 6.06 5.16 9.00
N TYR A 72 6.70 6.15 8.39
CA TYR A 72 5.99 7.12 7.56
C TYR A 72 5.45 6.50 6.27
N THR A 73 6.19 5.58 5.65
CA THR A 73 5.74 4.93 4.40
C THR A 73 4.58 3.97 4.62
N VAL A 74 4.49 3.31 5.79
CA VAL A 74 3.30 2.55 6.18
C VAL A 74 2.08 3.46 6.32
N LYS A 75 2.21 4.61 7.00
CA LYS A 75 1.10 5.59 7.13
C LYS A 75 0.63 6.13 5.78
N LEU A 76 1.57 6.38 4.86
CA LEU A 76 1.22 6.75 3.48
C LEU A 76 0.49 5.61 2.76
N THR A 77 0.95 4.37 2.89
CA THR A 77 0.33 3.19 2.26
C THR A 77 -1.10 2.97 2.78
N LEU A 78 -1.32 3.02 4.10
CA LEU A 78 -2.66 2.96 4.71
C LEU A 78 -3.59 4.06 4.17
N SER A 79 -3.06 5.27 3.95
CA SER A 79 -3.84 6.36 3.36
C SER A 79 -4.25 6.10 1.90
N VAL A 80 -3.43 5.37 1.13
CA VAL A 80 -3.75 4.95 -0.24
C VAL A 80 -4.84 3.88 -0.22
N ILE A 81 -4.74 2.89 0.68
CA ILE A 81 -5.80 1.87 0.88
C ILE A 81 -7.13 2.56 1.20
N HIS A 82 -7.14 3.48 2.17
CA HIS A 82 -8.32 4.27 2.52
C HIS A 82 -8.89 5.03 1.32
N LYS A 83 -8.03 5.66 0.52
CA LYS A 83 -8.45 6.39 -0.68
C LYS A 83 -9.07 5.47 -1.72
N LYS A 84 -8.47 4.30 -1.97
CA LYS A 84 -9.02 3.31 -2.92
C LYS A 84 -10.35 2.77 -2.45
N LEU A 85 -10.50 2.46 -1.16
CA LEU A 85 -11.78 2.08 -0.56
C LEU A 85 -12.85 3.16 -0.74
N LYS A 86 -12.56 4.43 -0.41
CA LYS A 86 -13.52 5.54 -0.57
C LYS A 86 -13.96 5.76 -2.02
N LYS A 87 -13.08 5.45 -2.98
CA LYS A 87 -13.37 5.53 -4.41
C LYS A 87 -13.90 4.20 -4.99
N GLN A 88 -14.29 3.24 -4.13
CA GLN A 88 -14.85 1.93 -4.52
C GLN A 88 -13.95 1.11 -5.45
N GLU A 89 -12.63 1.29 -5.33
CA GLU A 89 -11.62 0.48 -6.03
C GLU A 89 -11.18 -0.75 -5.24
N LEU A 90 -11.55 -0.79 -3.97
CA LEU A 90 -11.41 -1.96 -3.11
C LEU A 90 -12.76 -2.16 -2.45
N THR A 91 -13.19 -3.40 -2.38
CA THR A 91 -14.25 -3.82 -1.47
C THR A 91 -13.76 -3.72 -0.03
N ILE A 92 -14.69 -3.78 0.94
CA ILE A 92 -14.33 -3.81 2.36
C ILE A 92 -13.41 -5.00 2.65
N GLU A 93 -13.78 -6.19 2.19
CA GLU A 93 -13.00 -7.41 2.40
C GLU A 93 -11.58 -7.31 1.81
N GLU A 94 -11.42 -6.78 0.60
CA GLU A 94 -10.09 -6.58 0.00
C GLU A 94 -9.26 -5.56 0.80
N SER A 95 -9.89 -4.47 1.25
CA SER A 95 -9.18 -3.46 2.04
C SER A 95 -8.74 -3.98 3.40
N ILE A 96 -9.58 -4.76 4.09
CA ILE A 96 -9.25 -5.41 5.37
C ILE A 96 -8.05 -6.33 5.17
N LYS A 97 -8.12 -7.23 4.17
CA LYS A 97 -7.01 -8.14 3.84
C LYS A 97 -5.71 -7.37 3.52
N CYS A 98 -5.79 -6.26 2.79
CA CYS A 98 -4.64 -5.41 2.52
C CYS A 98 -4.04 -4.82 3.80
N THR A 99 -4.88 -4.27 4.70
CA THR A 99 -4.41 -3.70 5.96
C THR A 99 -3.79 -4.77 6.88
N THR A 100 -4.43 -5.94 7.00
CA THR A 100 -3.91 -7.05 7.82
C THR A 100 -2.57 -7.54 7.30
N ARG A 101 -2.46 -7.86 6.00
CA ARG A 101 -1.21 -8.32 5.39
C ARG A 101 -0.10 -7.28 5.54
N LEU A 102 -0.40 -6.00 5.35
CA LEU A 102 0.57 -4.92 5.54
C LEU A 102 1.10 -4.91 6.97
N LEU A 103 0.22 -4.98 7.97
CA LEU A 103 0.63 -4.92 9.38
C LEU A 103 1.37 -6.17 9.84
N VAL A 104 0.94 -7.36 9.39
CA VAL A 104 1.62 -8.63 9.69
C VAL A 104 3.01 -8.68 9.05
N ASN A 105 3.12 -8.39 7.75
CA ASN A 105 4.39 -8.48 7.02
C ASN A 105 5.44 -7.46 7.51
N ARG A 106 5.00 -6.40 8.20
CA ARG A 106 5.89 -5.40 8.81
C ARG A 106 6.08 -5.58 10.31
N GLY A 107 5.49 -6.61 10.93
CA GLY A 107 5.59 -6.85 12.37
C GLY A 107 4.89 -5.80 13.24
N LEU A 108 3.97 -5.03 12.66
CA LEU A 108 3.32 -3.87 13.29
C LEU A 108 2.00 -4.20 14.01
N TYR A 109 1.50 -5.41 13.82
CA TYR A 109 0.18 -5.86 14.29
C TYR A 109 0.01 -5.85 15.83
N TRP A 110 1.10 -5.88 16.59
CA TRP A 110 1.07 -5.74 18.06
C TRP A 110 1.24 -4.29 18.56
N GLU A 111 1.60 -3.36 17.68
CA GLU A 111 1.80 -1.97 18.12
C GLU A 111 0.45 -1.35 18.46
N ALA A 112 0.37 -0.71 19.63
CA ALA A 112 -0.88 -0.13 20.15
C ALA A 112 -1.60 0.79 19.15
N LYS A 113 -0.86 1.50 18.27
CA LYS A 113 -1.43 2.40 17.26
C LYS A 113 -2.04 1.69 16.04
N TYR A 114 -1.75 0.41 15.84
CA TYR A 114 -2.24 -0.40 14.72
C TYR A 114 -3.11 -1.58 15.16
N PHE A 115 -3.07 -1.95 16.44
CA PHE A 115 -3.76 -3.11 16.97
C PHE A 115 -5.26 -3.11 16.66
N ASP A 116 -5.95 -1.98 16.87
CA ASP A 116 -7.38 -1.86 16.58
C ASP A 116 -7.70 -2.03 15.09
N LEU A 117 -6.81 -1.59 14.20
CA LEU A 117 -6.99 -1.80 12.76
C LEU A 117 -6.78 -3.26 12.38
N TYR A 118 -5.81 -3.93 13.00
CA TYR A 118 -5.48 -5.33 12.77
C TYR A 118 -6.58 -6.28 13.26
N SER A 119 -7.11 -6.06 14.46
CA SER A 119 -8.11 -6.93 15.10
C SER A 119 -9.48 -6.94 14.42
N LEU A 120 -9.72 -6.02 13.49
CA LEU A 120 -10.96 -5.94 12.72
C LEU A 120 -11.08 -7.01 11.63
N ASP A 121 -9.98 -7.67 11.25
CA ASP A 121 -10.04 -8.83 10.34
C ASP A 121 -10.82 -9.97 10.98
N ASP A 122 -10.41 -10.40 12.18
CA ASP A 122 -11.10 -11.43 12.96
C ASP A 122 -12.55 -11.02 13.27
N SER A 123 -12.76 -9.75 13.64
CA SER A 123 -14.11 -9.23 13.95
C SER A 123 -15.02 -9.25 12.71
N TYR A 124 -14.47 -8.95 11.53
CA TYR A 124 -15.21 -8.95 10.27
C TYR A 124 -15.60 -10.37 9.86
N ASP A 125 -14.68 -11.33 9.96
CA ASP A 125 -14.96 -12.73 9.64
C ASP A 125 -16.06 -13.30 10.55
N LEU A 126 -15.97 -13.05 11.86
CA LEU A 126 -17.01 -13.48 12.81
C LEU A 126 -18.39 -12.84 12.52
N ALA A 127 -18.42 -11.57 12.12
CA ALA A 127 -19.66 -10.87 11.80
C ALA A 127 -20.25 -11.34 10.47
N LYS A 128 -19.40 -11.55 9.46
CA LYS A 128 -19.77 -12.02 8.12
C LYS A 128 -20.36 -13.43 8.17
N ASP A 129 -19.84 -14.29 9.04
CA ASP A 129 -20.35 -15.65 9.24
C ASP A 129 -21.58 -15.71 10.18
N GLY A 130 -22.03 -14.55 10.69
CA GLY A 130 -23.18 -14.46 11.59
C GLY A 130 -22.95 -15.07 12.98
N VAL A 131 -21.68 -15.22 13.37
CA VAL A 131 -21.28 -15.84 14.64
C VAL A 131 -21.28 -14.83 15.78
N HIS A 132 -20.70 -13.64 15.57
CA HIS A 132 -20.56 -12.60 16.58
C HIS A 132 -20.42 -11.21 15.95
N PHE A 133 -20.86 -10.16 16.65
CA PHE A 133 -20.93 -8.76 16.20
C PHE A 133 -21.96 -8.49 15.08
N ASP A 134 -22.37 -7.23 14.97
CA ASP A 134 -23.12 -6.75 13.81
C ASP A 134 -22.16 -6.38 12.67
N LEU A 135 -22.43 -6.91 11.47
CA LEU A 135 -21.57 -6.69 10.30
C LEU A 135 -21.48 -5.20 9.91
N SER A 136 -22.58 -4.45 10.02
CA SER A 136 -22.58 -3.03 9.65
C SER A 136 -21.77 -2.21 10.65
N GLU A 137 -21.87 -2.52 11.94
CA GLU A 137 -21.05 -1.90 12.99
C GLU A 137 -19.56 -2.17 12.76
N VAL A 138 -19.15 -3.41 12.53
CA VAL A 138 -17.73 -3.76 12.27
C VAL A 138 -17.20 -3.04 11.03
N ILE A 139 -17.99 -3.00 9.96
CA ILE A 139 -17.63 -2.26 8.73
C ILE A 139 -17.43 -0.77 9.02
N ASN A 140 -18.34 -0.16 9.78
CA ASN A 140 -18.25 1.25 10.14
C ASN A 140 -17.00 1.52 10.99
N THR A 141 -16.74 0.70 12.01
CA THR A 141 -15.53 0.79 12.83
C THR A 141 -14.27 0.65 11.99
N TYR A 142 -14.22 -0.27 11.03
CA TYR A 142 -13.09 -0.40 10.10
C TYR A 142 -12.86 0.86 9.27
N VAL A 143 -13.92 1.41 8.68
CA VAL A 143 -13.83 2.62 7.86
C VAL A 143 -13.35 3.81 8.69
N GLU A 144 -13.81 3.94 9.94
CA GLU A 144 -13.39 5.00 10.86
C GLU A 144 -11.93 4.85 11.29
N THR A 145 -11.54 3.66 11.72
CA THR A 145 -10.18 3.35 12.17
C THR A 145 -9.16 3.54 11.03
N LEU A 146 -9.45 3.03 9.84
CA LEU A 146 -8.61 3.29 8.66
C LEU A 146 -8.64 4.77 8.25
N GLY A 147 -9.77 5.45 8.46
CA GLY A 147 -9.98 6.87 8.16
C GLY A 147 -9.01 7.83 8.85
N VAL A 148 -8.45 7.46 10.01
CA VAL A 148 -7.42 8.22 10.74
C VAL A 148 -6.17 8.48 9.87
N TYR A 149 -5.88 7.59 8.93
CA TYR A 149 -4.73 7.71 8.03
C TYR A 149 -4.98 8.60 6.81
N SER A 150 -6.21 9.03 6.56
CA SER A 150 -6.56 9.90 5.41
C SER A 150 -5.74 11.18 5.34
N LYS A 151 -5.35 11.75 6.49
CA LYS A 151 -4.50 12.95 6.60
C LYS A 151 -3.13 12.81 5.94
N TYR A 152 -2.64 11.59 5.75
CA TYR A 152 -1.35 11.32 5.11
C TYR A 152 -1.45 11.28 3.58
N PHE A 153 -2.65 11.17 3.01
CA PHE A 153 -2.84 11.00 1.56
C PHE A 153 -2.28 12.16 0.74
N ARG A 154 -2.42 13.40 1.22
CA ARG A 154 -1.81 14.58 0.57
C ARG A 154 -0.28 14.50 0.52
N GLY A 155 0.33 13.82 1.50
CA GLY A 155 1.77 13.53 1.50
C GLY A 155 2.16 12.59 0.36
N PHE A 156 1.36 11.54 0.14
CA PHE A 156 1.54 10.61 -0.96
C PHE A 156 1.38 11.31 -2.31
N GLU A 157 0.33 12.10 -2.51
CA GLU A 157 0.10 12.83 -3.78
C GLU A 157 1.27 13.76 -4.11
N LYS A 158 1.76 14.51 -3.13
CA LYS A 158 2.93 15.38 -3.30
C LYS A 158 4.19 14.60 -3.66
N LEU A 159 4.41 13.45 -3.03
CA LEU A 159 5.55 12.58 -3.33
C LEU A 159 5.44 12.04 -4.77
N TYR A 160 4.28 11.51 -5.13
CA TYR A 160 4.01 10.99 -6.47
C TYR A 160 4.24 12.06 -7.52
N PHE A 161 3.64 13.25 -7.37
CA PHE A 161 3.79 14.35 -8.32
C PHE A 161 5.25 14.78 -8.50
N LYS A 162 6.03 14.87 -7.42
CA LYS A 162 7.44 15.26 -7.49
C LYS A 162 8.29 14.26 -8.28
N VAL A 163 7.99 12.97 -8.14
CA VAL A 163 8.71 11.86 -8.78
C VAL A 163 8.26 11.70 -10.23
N MET A 164 6.95 11.62 -10.46
CA MET A 164 6.35 11.25 -11.74
C MET A 164 6.09 12.45 -12.67
N LYS A 165 6.26 13.68 -12.17
CA LYS A 165 5.95 14.94 -12.88
C LYS A 165 4.50 15.02 -13.39
N ASN A 166 3.61 14.20 -12.83
CA ASN A 166 2.20 14.12 -13.15
C ASN A 166 1.41 13.78 -11.89
N GLU A 167 0.13 14.11 -11.86
CA GLU A 167 -0.77 13.73 -10.79
C GLU A 167 -0.94 12.21 -10.73
N TRP A 168 -1.28 11.70 -9.55
CA TRP A 168 -1.66 10.30 -9.41
C TRP A 168 -3.05 10.09 -10.01
N ILE A 169 -3.06 9.89 -11.32
CA ILE A 169 -4.23 9.55 -12.12
C ILE A 169 -4.22 8.04 -12.29
N ARG A 170 -5.34 7.40 -11.91
CA ARG A 170 -5.59 5.97 -12.09
C ARG A 170 -5.53 5.64 -13.59
#